data_AF-A0A3D0H5Q8-F1
#
_entry.id   AF-A0A3D0H5Q8-F1
#
_cell.length_a   1.000
_cell.length_b   1.000
_cell.length_c   1.000
_cell.angle_alpha   90.00
_cell.angle_beta   90.00
_cell.angle_gamma   90.00
#
_symmetry.space_group_name_H-M   'P 1'
#
loop_
_entity.id
_entity.type
_entity.pdbx_description
1 polymer ?
#
loop_
_entity_poly.entity_id
_entity_poly.type
_entity_poly.pdbx_seq_one_letter_code
_entity_poly.pdbx_strand_id
1 'polypeptide(L)' 'AAPLVSFAETVDVGLQDRAEFEKLLNQALAIDVNAVPEQRLANVIAQRRAKWLLTRKDRLFLE' A
#
# COMPACT_ATOMS: atom_id res chain seq x y z
N ALA A 1 -0.33 -8.83 1.16
CA ALA A 1 -0.09 -7.40 0.84
C ALA A 1 -1.38 -6.64 0.48
N ALA A 2 -2.30 -7.22 -0.30
CA ALA A 2 -3.48 -6.51 -0.82
C ALA A 2 -4.35 -5.79 0.23
N PRO A 3 -4.66 -6.37 1.43
CA PRO A 3 -5.47 -5.67 2.43
C PRO A 3 -4.84 -4.37 2.95
N LEU A 4 -3.52 -4.36 3.17
CA LEU A 4 -2.78 -3.18 3.63
C LEU A 4 -2.88 -2.04 2.60
N VAL A 5 -2.75 -2.37 1.31
CA VAL A 5 -2.82 -1.40 0.23
C VAL A 5 -4.25 -0.85 0.07
N SER A 6 -5.26 -1.72 0.16
CA SER A 6 -6.65 -1.30 0.06
C SER A 6 -7.05 -0.40 1.23
N PHE A 7 -6.63 -0.72 2.45
CA PHE A 7 -6.90 0.11 3.62
C PHE A 7 -6.24 1.48 3.47
N ALA A 8 -4.94 1.52 3.14
CA ALA A 8 -4.22 2.76 2.96
C ALA A 8 -4.86 3.65 1.88
N GLU A 9 -5.19 3.08 0.72
CA GLU A 9 -5.76 3.85 -0.40
C GLU A 9 -7.16 4.42 -0.10
N THR A 10 -7.95 3.76 0.76
CA THR A 10 -9.36 4.13 0.98
C THR A 10 -9.57 4.84 2.31
N VAL A 11 -9.08 4.27 3.41
CA VAL A 11 -9.30 4.76 4.75
C VAL A 11 -8.31 5.86 5.09
N ASP A 12 -7.00 5.62 4.97
CA ASP A 12 -5.99 6.60 5.38
C ASP A 12 -6.06 7.87 4.52
N VAL A 13 -6.28 7.73 3.21
CA VAL A 13 -6.55 8.89 2.32
C VAL A 13 -7.83 9.61 2.73
N GLY A 14 -8.91 8.88 3.06
CA GLY A 14 -10.17 9.49 3.49
C GLY A 14 -10.06 10.23 4.83
N LEU A 15 -9.25 9.71 5.75
CA LEU A 15 -8.97 10.30 7.06
C LEU A 15 -7.85 11.35 7.02
N GLN A 16 -7.17 11.50 5.88
CA GLN A 16 -5.98 12.33 5.72
C GLN A 16 -4.82 11.91 6.65
N ASP A 17 -4.74 10.62 7.02
CA ASP A 17 -3.62 10.09 7.81
C ASP A 17 -2.44 9.68 6.91
N ARG A 18 -1.64 10.67 6.54
CA ARG A 18 -0.45 10.47 5.69
C ARG A 18 0.57 9.53 6.34
N ALA A 19 0.72 9.57 7.66
CA ALA A 19 1.73 8.80 8.37
C ALA A 19 1.38 7.31 8.37
N GLU A 20 0.13 6.96 8.66
CA GLU A 20 -0.34 5.58 8.60
C GLU A 20 -0.33 5.04 7.17
N PHE A 21 -0.74 5.85 6.19
CA PHE A 21 -0.66 5.51 4.77
C PHE A 21 0.75 5.08 4.36
N GLU A 22 1.76 5.90 4.67
CA GLU A 22 3.15 5.59 4.31
C GLU A 22 3.64 4.33 5.04
N LYS A 23 3.25 4.14 6.31
CA LYS A 23 3.59 2.97 7.10
C LYS A 23 3.00 1.68 6.50
N LEU A 24 1.71 1.66 6.17
CA LEU A 24 1.04 0.47 5.63
C LEU A 24 1.54 0.11 4.24
N LEU A 25 1.79 1.10 3.38
CA LEU A 25 2.34 0.84 2.05
C LEU A 25 3.77 0.28 2.13
N ASN A 26 4.61 0.79 3.03
CA ASN A 26 5.94 0.22 3.25
C ASN A 26 5.89 -1.20 3.82
N GLN A 27 4.94 -1.50 4.72
CA GLN A 27 4.72 -2.87 5.18
C GLN A 27 4.30 -3.80 4.02
N ALA A 28 3.42 -3.34 3.12
CA ALA A 28 3.04 -4.12 1.94
C ALA A 28 4.24 -4.44 1.03
N LEU A 29 5.19 -3.50 0.90
CA LEU A 29 6.43 -3.66 0.14
C LEU A 29 7.43 -4.63 0.78
N ALA A 30 7.40 -4.79 2.11
CA ALA A 30 8.31 -5.66 2.84
C ALA A 30 7.87 -7.15 2.83
N ILE A 31 6.65 -7.46 2.40
CA ILE A 31 6.14 -8.83 2.35
C ILE A 31 6.93 -9.65 1.33
N ASP A 32 7.45 -10.81 1.76
CA ASP A 32 8.02 -11.80 0.84
C ASP A 32 6.91 -12.43 0.00
N VAL A 33 6.95 -12.16 -1.30
CA VAL A 33 5.95 -12.65 -2.26
C VAL A 33 6.05 -14.16 -2.50
N ASN A 34 7.17 -14.79 -2.15
CA ASN A 34 7.41 -16.22 -2.37
C ASN A 34 7.05 -17.09 -1.16
N ALA A 35 6.77 -16.50 0.00
CA ALA A 35 6.41 -17.23 1.21
C ALA A 35 5.12 -18.05 1.08
N VAL A 36 4.17 -17.57 0.26
CA VAL A 36 2.90 -18.24 -0.03
C VAL A 36 2.65 -18.21 -1.55
N PRO A 37 3.00 -19.28 -2.29
CA PRO A 37 2.95 -19.29 -3.76
C PRO A 37 1.57 -18.95 -4.34
N GLU A 38 0.48 -19.39 -3.71
CA GLU A 38 -0.88 -19.14 -4.17
C GLU A 38 -1.24 -17.64 -4.13
N GLN A 39 -0.59 -16.87 -3.26
CA GLN A 39 -0.80 -15.44 -3.09
C GLN A 39 0.20 -14.58 -3.85
N ARG A 40 1.22 -15.19 -4.49
CA ARG A 40 2.34 -14.46 -5.12
C ARG A 40 1.86 -13.41 -6.10
N LEU A 41 0.94 -13.78 -7.00
CA LEU A 41 0.43 -12.86 -8.02
C LEU A 41 -0.25 -11.64 -7.38
N ALA A 42 -1.16 -11.88 -6.43
CA ALA A 42 -1.86 -10.82 -5.73
C ALA A 42 -0.89 -9.90 -4.96
N ASN A 43 0.13 -10.48 -4.32
CA ASN A 43 1.14 -9.72 -3.58
C ASN A 43 2.01 -8.86 -4.51
N VAL A 44 2.43 -9.39 -5.67
CA VAL A 44 3.18 -8.60 -6.66
C VAL A 44 2.37 -7.43 -7.19
N ILE A 45 1.08 -7.65 -7.50
CA ILE A 45 0.19 -6.58 -7.96
C ILE A 45 0.02 -5.51 -6.87
N ALA A 46 -0.22 -5.94 -5.63
CA ALA A 46 -0.36 -5.03 -4.50
C ALA A 46 0.94 -4.22 -4.26
N GLN A 47 2.12 -4.83 -4.35
CA GLN A 47 3.39 -4.11 -4.20
C GLN A 47 3.61 -3.07 -5.32
N ARG A 48 3.24 -3.39 -6.56
CA ARG A 48 3.29 -2.40 -7.67
C ARG A 48 2.35 -1.23 -7.39
N ARG A 49 1.13 -1.50 -6.90
CA ARG A 49 0.18 -0.45 -6.51
C ARG A 49 0.71 0.41 -5.36
N ALA A 50 1.30 -0.21 -4.33
CA ALA A 50 1.89 0.50 -3.20
C ALA A 50 3.00 1.47 -3.63
N LYS A 51 3.93 1.03 -4.50
CA LYS A 51 4.97 1.92 -5.05
C LYS A 51 4.35 3.11 -5.78
N TRP A 52 3.35 2.86 -6.62
CA TRP A 52 2.68 3.91 -7.37
C TRP A 52 1.94 4.91 -6.46
N LEU A 53 1.25 4.43 -5.43
CA LEU A 53 0.56 5.26 -4.45
C LEU A 53 1.54 6.15 -3.68
N LEU A 54 2.69 5.61 -3.25
CA LEU A 54 3.74 6.40 -2.59
C LEU A 54 4.27 7.54 -3.47
N THR A 55 4.36 7.35 -4.79
CA THR A 55 4.79 8.43 -5.71
C THR A 55 3.74 9.54 -5.88
N ARG A 56 2.50 9.31 -5.44
CA ARG A 56 1.37 10.25 -5.58
C ARG A 56 0.90 10.84 -4.27
N LYS A 57 1.55 10.52 -3.15
CA LYS A 57 1.14 10.96 -1.82
C LYS A 57 0.88 12.46 -1.73
N ASP A 58 1.73 13.29 -2.34
CA ASP A 58 1.57 14.76 -2.31
C ASP A 58 0.32 15.27 -3.06
N ARG A 59 -0.33 14.42 -3.87
CA ARG A 59 -1.62 14.73 -4.51
C ARG A 59 -2.83 14.15 -3.78
N LEU A 60 -2.60 13.16 -2.92
CA LEU A 60 -3.66 12.44 -2.20
C LEU A 60 -3.95 13.08 -0.83
N PHE A 61 -2.97 13.82 -0.29
CA PHE A 61 -3.06 14.48 1.01
C PHE A 61 -3.03 16.00 0.83
N LEU A 62 -3.91 16.68 1.55
CA LEU A 62 -4.03 18.13 1.62
C LEU A 62 -3.14 18.60 2.78
N GLU A 63 -1.89 18.97 2.49
CA GLU A 63 -1.06 19.73 3.43
C GLU A 63 -1.37 21.23 3.34
#